data_AF-A0A2W2GPK6-F1
#
_entry.id   AF-A0A2W2GPK6-F1
#
_cell.length_a   1.000
_cell.length_b   1.000
_cell.length_c   1.000
_cell.angle_alpha   90.00
_cell.angle_beta   90.00
_cell.angle_gamma   90.00
#
_symmetry.space_group_name_H-M   'P 1'
#
loop_
_entity.id
_entity.type
_entity.pdbx_description
1 polymer ?
#
loop_
_entity_poly.entity_id
_entity_poly.type
_entity_poly.pdbx_seq_one_letter_code
_entity_poly.pdbx_strand_id
1 'polypeptide(L)'
;MHRPDARTAYGSLRSPRAAALLVALAALFCLAAPGGAAEAAARPAPVPVAVIGVPGLEWSDIDRATTPNLWKLAAEGAVGSLSTRTIPPPDRAITCPVSGWLTISAGQRAGAPGAGCGLPPLPEPTADGGARVPGWDNLRAFNDDQSYRARIGALGQALADIGWKVAAIGPGAALGAADKSGNIAKYSATPEGIDDLTPYRLIVMEADELARAWIDRGVDGSGEPIPPTEQAREHAVATADREVGTLLARLPPGTSVLVAGISDISTAAHLHVAIAHGPAPDGGRYAGRLTASSTRQQGLVTITDLTATAMYLAGLEPPAGVSGRPWHVNSPGGATVRELSDADLASQVLRTVRTPFYIALVIVQVLFYLAAAIAVRRGRGGSRLLAATQVVAVVSAAVAVSSFLAQLVPWWSTGSAMAGLIATILGFAFLITGLAFAGPWRHAVLGPLTVVAGVTSLGLMLDVANGSQLQINAVTGYEPVTGGRFYGFGNIAFAVFATASIMLLAGLAHPLVTRGRRRLALVVCGGYGLLAVFADGWPSWGADFGGVPAFVIGVAVFLTLLSGR
;
A
#
# COMPACT_ATOMS: atom_id res chain seq x y z
N MET A 1 -31.87 61.06 0.54
CA MET A 1 -31.99 60.79 1.99
C MET A 1 -33.47 60.57 2.25
N HIS A 2 -34.02 59.47 2.75
CA HIS A 2 -33.53 58.23 3.34
C HIS A 2 -34.68 57.19 3.18
N ARG A 3 -34.32 55.90 3.19
CA ARG A 3 -35.07 54.66 2.85
C ARG A 3 -36.52 54.51 3.39
N PRO A 4 -37.37 53.67 2.75
CA PRO A 4 -38.44 52.96 3.43
C PRO A 4 -37.98 51.60 3.98
N ASP A 5 -38.43 51.28 5.21
CA ASP A 5 -38.15 50.06 5.96
C ASP A 5 -38.88 48.84 5.41
N ALA A 6 -38.10 47.78 5.13
CA ALA A 6 -38.61 46.44 4.89
C ALA A 6 -38.70 45.68 6.23
N ARG A 7 -39.92 45.46 6.72
CA ARG A 7 -40.18 44.49 7.79
C ARG A 7 -40.20 43.06 7.20
N THR A 8 -39.07 42.41 7.40
CA THR A 8 -38.85 40.97 7.63
C THR A 8 -40.05 40.02 7.54
N ALA A 9 -39.95 39.12 6.57
CA ALA A 9 -40.65 37.84 6.52
C ALA A 9 -40.07 36.86 7.56
N TYR A 10 -40.91 36.29 8.40
CA TYR A 10 -40.65 35.00 9.05
C TYR A 10 -41.59 33.96 8.43
N GLY A 11 -41.16 33.42 7.29
CA GLY A 11 -41.74 32.23 6.70
C GLY A 11 -41.25 31.00 7.46
N SER A 12 -42.16 30.33 8.16
CA SER A 12 -41.97 29.11 8.93
C SER A 12 -41.12 28.04 8.21
N LEU A 13 -40.06 27.58 8.88
CA LEU A 13 -39.27 26.38 8.54
C LEU A 13 -40.18 25.14 8.47
N ARG A 14 -40.55 24.72 7.25
CA ARG A 14 -41.03 23.36 6.93
C ARG A 14 -39.96 22.76 6.00
N SER A 15 -39.17 21.73 6.32
CA SER A 15 -39.25 20.69 7.36
C SER A 15 -37.86 20.03 7.51
N PRO A 16 -37.36 19.73 8.72
CA PRO A 16 -36.09 19.02 8.98
C PRO A 16 -36.07 17.55 8.52
N ARG A 17 -37.18 17.05 7.97
CA ARG A 17 -37.39 15.65 7.59
C ARG A 17 -36.56 15.20 6.40
N ALA A 18 -36.22 16.06 5.43
CA ALA A 18 -35.47 15.65 4.23
C ALA A 18 -33.97 15.44 4.50
N ALA A 19 -33.37 16.32 5.30
CA ALA A 19 -31.99 16.16 5.78
C ALA A 19 -31.88 14.94 6.71
N ALA A 20 -32.86 14.76 7.61
CA ALA A 20 -32.93 13.58 8.47
C ALA A 20 -33.12 12.27 7.69
N LEU A 21 -33.88 12.27 6.59
CA LEU A 21 -34.10 11.09 5.75
C LEU A 21 -32.82 10.68 4.99
N LEU A 22 -32.05 11.65 4.49
CA LEU A 22 -30.77 11.40 3.81
C LEU A 22 -29.70 10.88 4.78
N VAL A 23 -29.63 11.45 5.99
CA VAL A 23 -28.76 10.96 7.07
C VAL A 23 -29.18 9.56 7.53
N ALA A 24 -30.49 9.29 7.65
CA ALA A 24 -31.01 7.99 8.04
C ALA A 24 -30.80 6.92 6.95
N LEU A 25 -30.94 7.27 5.66
CA LEU A 25 -30.62 6.38 4.55
C LEU A 25 -29.12 6.07 4.51
N ALA A 26 -28.25 7.06 4.67
CA ALA A 26 -26.81 6.83 4.75
C ALA A 26 -26.43 5.92 5.95
N ALA A 27 -27.06 6.13 7.12
CA ALA A 27 -26.86 5.29 8.31
C ALA A 27 -27.38 3.86 8.13
N LEU A 28 -28.55 3.66 7.50
CA LEU A 28 -29.08 2.33 7.18
C LEU A 28 -28.21 1.59 6.16
N PHE A 29 -27.61 2.31 5.19
CA PHE A 29 -26.74 1.71 4.18
C PHE A 29 -25.36 1.29 4.73
N CYS A 30 -24.82 1.99 5.76
CA CYS A 30 -23.65 1.51 6.49
C CYS A 30 -23.91 0.22 7.30
N LEU A 31 -25.16 -0.02 7.71
CA LEU A 31 -25.59 -1.21 8.46
C LEU A 31 -25.98 -2.39 7.56
N ALA A 32 -26.31 -2.12 6.28
CA ALA A 32 -26.78 -3.12 5.32
C ALA A 32 -25.69 -3.57 4.34
N ALA A 33 -24.42 -3.59 4.76
CA ALA A 33 -23.40 -4.32 4.02
C ALA A 33 -23.79 -5.81 4.05
N PRO A 34 -24.06 -6.46 2.89
CA PRO A 34 -24.18 -7.89 2.87
C PRO A 34 -22.84 -8.43 3.34
N GLY A 35 -22.84 -9.06 4.52
CA GLY A 35 -21.75 -9.94 4.91
C GLY A 35 -21.71 -11.01 3.83
N GLY A 36 -20.81 -10.85 2.86
CA GLY A 36 -20.51 -11.88 1.90
C GLY A 36 -20.07 -13.07 2.72
N ALA A 37 -20.96 -14.04 2.88
CA ALA A 37 -20.62 -15.35 3.38
C ALA A 37 -19.62 -15.88 2.37
N ALA A 38 -18.34 -15.73 2.67
CA ALA A 38 -17.30 -16.46 1.97
C ALA A 38 -17.70 -17.92 2.13
N GLU A 39 -18.08 -18.53 1.00
CA GLU A 39 -18.31 -19.95 0.91
C GLU A 39 -17.09 -20.61 1.55
N ALA A 40 -17.31 -21.37 2.63
CA ALA A 40 -16.25 -21.99 3.39
C ALA A 40 -15.61 -23.04 2.47
N ALA A 41 -14.65 -22.61 1.66
CA ALA A 41 -13.80 -23.49 0.88
C ALA A 41 -13.25 -24.54 1.85
N ALA A 42 -13.43 -25.80 1.50
CA ALA A 42 -12.93 -26.90 2.31
C ALA A 42 -11.46 -26.63 2.63
N ARG A 43 -11.10 -26.61 3.92
CA ARG A 43 -9.73 -26.31 4.33
C ARG A 43 -8.80 -27.32 3.66
N PRO A 44 -7.72 -26.87 3.02
CA PRO A 44 -6.77 -27.79 2.42
C PRO A 44 -6.22 -28.72 3.49
N ALA A 45 -5.85 -29.94 3.08
CA ALA A 45 -5.09 -30.82 3.95
C ALA A 45 -3.81 -30.08 4.37
N PRO A 46 -3.47 -30.05 5.67
CA PRO A 46 -2.29 -29.33 6.10
C PRO A 46 -1.03 -29.90 5.42
N VAL A 47 -0.03 -29.05 5.17
CA VAL A 47 1.26 -29.44 4.53
C VAL A 47 2.46 -28.94 5.36
N PRO A 48 3.66 -29.54 5.22
CA PRO A 48 4.87 -28.96 5.80
C PRO A 48 5.17 -27.62 5.14
N VAL A 49 5.71 -26.68 5.92
CA VAL A 49 6.03 -25.33 5.46
C VAL A 49 7.48 -25.01 5.75
N ALA A 50 8.19 -24.49 4.74
CA ALA A 50 9.50 -23.87 4.89
C ALA A 50 9.38 -22.36 4.68
N VAL A 51 9.73 -21.57 5.70
CA VAL A 51 9.81 -20.10 5.63
C VAL A 51 11.27 -19.71 5.58
N ILE A 52 11.70 -19.08 4.49
CA ILE A 52 13.08 -18.67 4.25
C ILE A 52 13.11 -17.14 4.20
N GLY A 53 13.67 -16.52 5.23
CA GLY A 53 13.87 -15.07 5.28
C GLY A 53 15.27 -14.70 4.82
N VAL A 54 15.36 -13.79 3.87
CA VAL A 54 16.63 -13.27 3.35
C VAL A 54 16.65 -11.76 3.57
N PRO A 55 17.15 -11.26 4.73
CA PRO A 55 17.27 -9.83 5.00
C PRO A 55 17.93 -9.07 3.84
N GLY A 56 17.23 -8.08 3.27
CA GLY A 56 17.77 -7.25 2.20
C GLY A 56 17.56 -7.75 0.77
N LEU A 57 16.95 -8.92 0.56
CA LEU A 57 16.76 -9.48 -0.79
C LEU A 57 15.75 -8.66 -1.61
N GLU A 58 16.21 -8.14 -2.75
CA GLU A 58 15.44 -7.35 -3.71
C GLU A 58 15.31 -8.09 -5.06
N TRP A 59 14.34 -7.70 -5.89
CA TRP A 59 14.14 -8.34 -7.20
C TRP A 59 15.29 -8.09 -8.19
N SER A 60 16.06 -7.03 -7.99
CA SER A 60 17.30 -6.71 -8.71
C SER A 60 18.43 -7.71 -8.45
N ASP A 61 18.37 -8.46 -7.34
CA ASP A 61 19.37 -9.46 -6.97
C ASP A 61 19.10 -10.86 -7.58
N ILE A 62 17.95 -11.04 -8.26
CA ILE A 62 17.52 -12.33 -8.81
C ILE A 62 17.86 -12.44 -10.30
N ASP A 63 18.81 -13.32 -10.63
CA ASP A 63 19.23 -13.60 -12.00
C ASP A 63 19.69 -15.06 -12.18
N ARG A 64 19.77 -15.50 -13.44
CA ARG A 64 20.08 -16.91 -13.79
C ARG A 64 21.50 -17.35 -13.43
N ALA A 65 22.45 -16.42 -13.40
CA ALA A 65 23.87 -16.72 -13.23
C ALA A 65 24.29 -16.64 -11.75
N THR A 66 23.88 -15.59 -11.05
CA THR A 66 24.29 -15.32 -9.67
C THR A 66 23.44 -16.07 -8.65
N THR A 67 22.13 -16.17 -8.91
CA THR A 67 21.13 -16.72 -7.97
C THR A 67 20.25 -17.80 -8.60
N PRO A 68 20.84 -18.91 -9.10
CA PRO A 68 20.12 -19.93 -9.86
C PRO A 68 19.00 -20.63 -9.07
N ASN A 69 19.13 -20.78 -7.74
CA ASN A 69 18.09 -21.45 -6.94
C ASN A 69 16.86 -20.56 -6.77
N LEU A 70 17.07 -19.29 -6.40
CA LEU A 70 16.02 -18.27 -6.29
C LEU A 70 15.38 -18.00 -7.65
N TRP A 71 16.17 -17.93 -8.72
CA TRP A 71 15.66 -17.80 -10.09
C TRP A 71 14.71 -18.96 -10.45
N LYS A 72 15.10 -20.19 -10.13
CA LYS A 72 14.28 -21.38 -10.39
C LYS A 72 12.98 -21.35 -9.59
N LEU A 73 13.04 -21.02 -8.29
CA LEU A 73 11.85 -20.86 -7.46
C LEU A 73 10.89 -19.80 -8.00
N ALA A 74 11.42 -18.65 -8.44
CA ALA A 74 10.63 -17.59 -9.04
C ALA A 74 9.98 -18.01 -10.36
N ALA A 75 10.69 -18.80 -11.18
CA ALA A 75 10.19 -19.28 -12.47
C ALA A 75 9.12 -20.38 -12.34
N GLU A 76 9.23 -21.24 -11.32
CA GLU A 76 8.33 -22.39 -11.10
C GLU A 76 7.21 -22.11 -10.08
N GLY A 77 7.32 -21.02 -9.32
CA GLY A 77 6.42 -20.65 -8.24
C GLY A 77 5.45 -19.49 -8.57
N ALA A 78 4.81 -18.98 -7.52
CA ALA A 78 4.11 -17.71 -7.55
C ALA A 78 4.99 -16.61 -6.96
N VAL A 79 4.98 -15.43 -7.58
CA VAL A 79 5.88 -14.32 -7.25
C VAL A 79 5.13 -13.01 -6.99
N GLY A 80 5.71 -12.14 -6.17
CA GLY A 80 5.22 -10.79 -5.94
C GLY A 80 6.23 -9.90 -5.22
N SER A 81 5.93 -8.62 -5.15
CA SER A 81 6.63 -7.67 -4.29
C SER A 81 6.09 -7.75 -2.86
N LEU A 82 6.98 -7.59 -1.88
CA LEU A 82 6.67 -7.64 -0.47
C LEU A 82 6.93 -6.29 0.19
N SER A 83 5.89 -5.70 0.77
CA SER A 83 6.02 -4.55 1.66
C SER A 83 6.47 -5.05 3.04
N THR A 84 7.69 -4.69 3.44
CA THR A 84 8.32 -5.11 4.70
C THR A 84 7.93 -4.24 5.89
N ARG A 85 6.90 -3.38 5.81
CA ARG A 85 6.66 -2.35 6.83
C ARG A 85 6.49 -2.92 8.25
N THR A 86 7.42 -2.58 9.14
CA THR A 86 7.43 -2.93 10.57
C THR A 86 7.33 -1.68 11.46
N ILE A 87 7.53 -1.84 12.77
CA ILE A 87 7.81 -0.71 13.67
C ILE A 87 9.29 -0.34 13.48
N PRO A 88 9.58 0.82 12.85
CA PRO A 88 10.96 1.20 12.58
C PRO A 88 11.66 1.67 13.87
N PRO A 89 13.00 1.62 13.92
CA PRO A 89 13.75 2.29 14.97
C PRO A 89 13.55 3.83 14.89
N PRO A 90 13.83 4.57 15.97
CA PRO A 90 13.52 6.00 16.05
C PRO A 90 14.37 6.88 15.12
N ASP A 91 15.54 6.42 14.70
CA ASP A 91 16.51 7.17 13.89
C ASP A 91 16.34 7.01 12.38
N ARG A 92 15.56 6.01 11.92
CA ARG A 92 15.42 5.72 10.48
C ARG A 92 14.09 5.07 10.14
N ALA A 93 13.51 5.45 9.00
CA ALA A 93 12.19 4.99 8.56
C ALA A 93 12.24 3.73 7.67
N ILE A 94 13.08 2.74 8.03
CA ILE A 94 13.24 1.47 7.33
C ILE A 94 12.92 0.28 8.24
N THR A 95 12.74 -0.90 7.68
CA THR A 95 12.62 -2.15 8.42
C THR A 95 14.00 -2.78 8.61
N CYS A 96 14.42 -2.96 9.87
CA CYS A 96 15.65 -3.68 10.20
C CYS A 96 15.42 -5.20 10.30
N PRO A 97 16.47 -6.05 10.17
CA PRO A 97 16.36 -7.51 10.21
C PRO A 97 15.62 -8.05 11.43
N VAL A 98 15.95 -7.55 12.63
CA VAL A 98 15.29 -7.97 13.89
C VAL A 98 13.79 -7.66 13.86
N SER A 99 13.40 -6.44 13.46
CA SER A 99 11.98 -6.06 13.37
C SER A 99 11.23 -6.89 12.33
N GLY A 100 11.88 -7.24 11.21
CA GLY A 100 11.33 -8.14 10.19
C GLY A 100 10.99 -9.50 10.76
N TRP A 101 11.95 -10.15 11.43
CA TRP A 101 11.74 -11.45 12.06
C TRP A 101 10.72 -11.42 13.21
N LEU A 102 10.73 -10.39 14.06
CA LEU A 102 9.73 -10.24 15.12
C LEU A 102 8.32 -10.04 14.55
N THR A 103 8.20 -9.37 13.40
CA THR A 103 6.92 -9.21 12.70
C THR A 103 6.43 -10.54 12.14
N ILE A 104 7.33 -11.38 11.63
CA ILE A 104 7.00 -12.76 11.21
C ILE A 104 6.58 -13.61 12.42
N SER A 105 7.28 -13.48 13.54
CA SER A 105 7.00 -14.17 14.81
C SER A 105 5.61 -13.84 15.35
N ALA A 106 5.20 -12.57 15.24
CA ALA A 106 3.93 -12.08 15.77
C ALA A 106 2.75 -12.16 14.78
N GLY A 107 3.01 -12.15 13.48
CA GLY A 107 1.97 -11.94 12.45
C GLY A 107 1.35 -10.54 12.48
N GLN A 108 2.05 -9.59 13.11
CA GLN A 108 1.65 -8.20 13.33
C GLN A 108 2.90 -7.33 13.35
N ARG A 109 2.79 -6.06 12.94
CA ARG A 109 3.91 -5.12 12.95
C ARG A 109 4.56 -5.07 14.34
N ALA A 110 5.80 -5.54 14.40
CA ALA A 110 6.62 -5.57 15.60
C ALA A 110 7.91 -4.77 15.37
N GLY A 111 8.64 -4.50 16.44
CA GLY A 111 9.96 -3.86 16.38
C GLY A 111 10.85 -4.27 17.53
N ALA A 112 12.03 -3.68 17.57
CA ALA A 112 13.00 -3.86 18.64
C ALA A 112 13.42 -2.50 19.23
N PRO A 113 13.80 -2.45 20.52
CA PRO A 113 14.35 -1.24 21.11
C PRO A 113 15.75 -0.94 20.55
N GLY A 114 16.15 0.33 20.65
CA GLY A 114 17.47 0.80 20.21
C GLY A 114 17.42 1.63 18.93
N ALA A 115 18.56 2.26 18.63
CA ALA A 115 18.77 2.97 17.37
C ALA A 115 19.54 2.08 16.39
N GLY A 116 19.34 2.32 15.10
CA GLY A 116 20.02 1.59 14.05
C GLY A 116 19.49 0.18 13.78
N CYS A 117 20.11 -0.47 12.80
CA CYS A 117 19.87 -1.88 12.51
C CYS A 117 21.01 -2.71 13.09
N GLY A 118 20.65 -3.82 13.74
CA GLY A 118 21.60 -4.83 14.21
C GLY A 118 21.22 -6.22 13.68
N LEU A 119 22.17 -7.15 13.78
CA LEU A 119 21.91 -8.56 13.50
C LEU A 119 21.08 -9.18 14.63
N PRO A 120 20.25 -10.19 14.34
CA PRO A 120 19.58 -10.97 15.37
C PRO A 120 20.57 -11.54 16.41
N PRO A 121 20.18 -11.59 17.71
CA PRO A 121 21.06 -12.14 18.74
C PRO A 121 21.29 -13.64 18.52
N LEU A 122 22.50 -14.11 18.80
CA LEU A 122 22.82 -15.53 18.74
C LEU A 122 22.00 -16.31 19.79
N PRO A 123 21.21 -17.32 19.40
CA PRO A 123 20.43 -18.13 20.33
C PRO A 123 21.33 -18.94 21.27
N GLU A 124 20.89 -19.11 22.53
CA GLU A 124 21.55 -19.94 23.54
C GLU A 124 21.08 -21.40 23.40
N PRO A 125 21.94 -22.36 22.99
CA PRO A 125 21.54 -23.74 22.81
C PRO A 125 21.10 -24.41 24.12
N THR A 126 20.13 -25.31 24.04
CA THR A 126 19.72 -26.18 25.16
C THR A 126 20.25 -27.60 24.97
N ALA A 127 20.36 -28.36 26.08
CA ALA A 127 20.89 -29.73 26.05
C ALA A 127 20.09 -30.68 25.13
N ASP A 128 18.79 -30.41 24.95
CA ASP A 128 17.87 -31.24 24.15
C ASP A 128 17.92 -30.88 22.64
N GLY A 129 18.87 -30.06 22.21
CA GLY A 129 19.04 -29.63 20.82
C GLY A 129 18.12 -28.48 20.40
N GLY A 130 17.42 -27.85 21.35
CA GLY A 130 16.69 -26.60 21.16
C GLY A 130 17.56 -25.37 21.39
N ALA A 131 16.93 -24.20 21.50
CA ALA A 131 17.61 -22.96 21.88
C ALA A 131 16.66 -21.97 22.57
N ARG A 132 17.22 -20.94 23.20
CA ARG A 132 16.50 -19.79 23.75
C ARG A 132 17.00 -18.50 23.11
N VAL A 133 16.09 -17.59 22.81
CA VAL A 133 16.45 -16.23 22.35
C VAL A 133 16.87 -15.36 23.54
N PRO A 134 18.09 -14.80 23.57
CA PRO A 134 18.51 -13.86 24.60
C PRO A 134 17.65 -12.58 24.61
N GLY A 135 17.35 -12.07 25.79
CA GLY A 135 16.64 -10.79 25.95
C GLY A 135 15.18 -10.80 25.47
N TRP A 136 14.56 -11.97 25.30
CA TRP A 136 13.19 -12.10 24.80
C TRP A 136 12.15 -11.27 25.58
N ASP A 137 12.26 -11.21 26.92
CA ASP A 137 11.32 -10.44 27.73
C ASP A 137 11.43 -8.93 27.49
N ASN A 138 12.61 -8.41 27.15
CA ASN A 138 12.78 -7.01 26.76
C ASN A 138 12.12 -6.74 25.39
N LEU A 139 12.27 -7.67 24.44
CA LEU A 139 11.60 -7.57 23.14
C LEU A 139 10.08 -7.63 23.29
N ARG A 140 9.57 -8.49 24.16
CA ARG A 140 8.15 -8.59 24.50
C ARG A 140 7.63 -7.29 25.09
N ALA A 141 8.28 -6.80 26.16
CA ALA A 141 7.89 -5.58 26.85
C ALA A 141 7.89 -4.36 25.91
N PHE A 142 8.90 -4.25 25.02
CA PHE A 142 8.94 -3.20 24.01
C PHE A 142 7.69 -3.23 23.12
N ASN A 143 7.32 -4.41 22.60
CA ASN A 143 6.19 -4.57 21.69
C ASN A 143 4.83 -4.40 22.37
N ASP A 144 4.71 -4.78 23.64
CA ASP A 144 3.49 -4.56 24.45
C ASP A 144 3.19 -3.06 24.67
N ASP A 145 4.23 -2.22 24.70
CA ASP A 145 4.12 -0.76 24.82
C ASP A 145 3.80 -0.06 23.48
N GLN A 146 3.99 -0.74 22.35
CA GLN A 146 3.69 -0.16 21.04
C GLN A 146 2.19 -0.12 20.74
N SER A 147 1.79 0.77 19.82
CA SER A 147 0.39 0.92 19.38
C SER A 147 -0.23 -0.37 18.80
N TYR A 148 0.59 -1.22 18.18
CA TYR A 148 0.15 -2.48 17.59
C TYR A 148 0.05 -3.63 18.61
N ARG A 149 0.68 -3.50 19.79
CA ARG A 149 0.73 -4.53 20.85
C ARG A 149 1.03 -5.93 20.31
N ALA A 150 2.09 -6.03 19.51
CA ALA A 150 2.43 -7.24 18.78
C ALA A 150 2.83 -8.37 19.74
N ARG A 151 2.18 -9.53 19.60
CA ARG A 151 2.43 -10.72 20.42
C ARG A 151 3.51 -11.58 19.78
N ILE A 152 4.78 -11.26 20.04
CA ILE A 152 5.91 -12.04 19.53
C ILE A 152 5.85 -13.49 20.04
N GLY A 153 6.29 -14.43 19.20
CA GLY A 153 6.20 -15.88 19.43
C GLY A 153 4.83 -16.51 19.15
N ALA A 154 3.90 -15.75 18.57
CA ALA A 154 2.56 -16.25 18.25
C ALA A 154 2.60 -17.40 17.21
N LEU A 155 3.47 -17.32 16.22
CA LEU A 155 3.64 -18.36 15.21
C LEU A 155 4.12 -19.67 15.83
N GLY A 156 5.28 -19.65 16.50
CA GLY A 156 5.85 -20.84 17.15
C GLY A 156 4.90 -21.46 18.16
N GLN A 157 4.25 -20.63 18.99
CA GLN A 157 3.29 -21.10 19.98
C GLN A 157 2.07 -21.77 19.34
N ALA A 158 1.49 -21.19 18.28
CA ALA A 158 0.29 -21.75 17.67
C ALA A 158 0.52 -23.16 17.10
N LEU A 159 1.73 -23.44 16.60
CA LEU A 159 2.11 -24.77 16.15
C LEU A 159 2.39 -25.72 17.32
N ALA A 160 3.07 -25.24 18.37
CA ALA A 160 3.33 -26.03 19.57
C ALA A 160 2.03 -26.46 20.27
N ASP A 161 1.02 -25.59 20.32
CA ASP A 161 -0.28 -25.84 20.96
C ASP A 161 -1.05 -27.01 20.31
N ILE A 162 -0.81 -27.29 19.01
CA ILE A 162 -1.39 -28.42 18.29
C ILE A 162 -0.43 -29.62 18.19
N GLY A 163 0.66 -29.61 18.95
CA GLY A 163 1.65 -30.68 19.00
C GLY A 163 2.58 -30.76 17.80
N TRP A 164 2.66 -29.71 16.98
CA TRP A 164 3.52 -29.67 15.80
C TRP A 164 4.93 -29.20 16.14
N LYS A 165 5.93 -29.83 15.52
CA LYS A 165 7.35 -29.48 15.75
C LYS A 165 7.79 -28.35 14.83
N VAL A 166 8.58 -27.44 15.39
CA VAL A 166 9.18 -26.29 14.69
C VAL A 166 10.69 -26.39 14.76
N ALA A 167 11.36 -26.20 13.62
CA ALA A 167 12.82 -26.07 13.53
C ALA A 167 13.20 -24.66 13.09
N ALA A 168 14.27 -24.12 13.68
CA ALA A 168 14.88 -22.87 13.28
C ALA A 168 16.32 -23.08 12.83
N ILE A 169 16.70 -22.46 11.72
CA ILE A 169 18.03 -22.49 11.14
C ILE A 169 18.53 -21.04 11.02
N GLY A 170 19.48 -20.68 11.87
CA GLY A 170 20.07 -19.33 11.92
C GLY A 170 19.43 -18.39 12.97
N PRO A 171 20.14 -17.33 13.40
CA PRO A 171 19.74 -16.48 14.53
C PRO A 171 18.40 -15.76 14.35
N GLY A 172 18.13 -15.21 13.18
CA GLY A 172 16.87 -14.55 12.87
C GLY A 172 15.70 -15.51 12.73
N ALA A 173 15.94 -16.71 12.18
CA ALA A 173 14.93 -17.76 12.18
C ALA A 173 14.51 -18.15 13.60
N ALA A 174 15.43 -18.11 14.57
CA ALA A 174 15.10 -18.34 15.98
C ALA A 174 14.14 -17.27 16.53
N LEU A 175 14.29 -16.00 16.16
CA LEU A 175 13.30 -14.96 16.49
C LEU A 175 11.93 -15.25 15.87
N GLY A 176 11.91 -15.66 14.60
CA GLY A 176 10.67 -15.98 13.87
C GLY A 176 9.95 -17.23 14.39
N ALA A 177 10.69 -18.24 14.82
CA ALA A 177 10.20 -19.56 15.18
C ALA A 177 9.93 -19.76 16.68
N ALA A 178 10.47 -18.91 17.55
CA ALA A 178 10.31 -19.05 18.99
C ALA A 178 8.84 -19.07 19.43
N ASP A 179 8.56 -19.80 20.51
CA ASP A 179 7.29 -19.72 21.21
C ASP A 179 7.15 -18.38 21.98
N LYS A 180 6.02 -18.19 22.66
CA LYS A 180 5.80 -16.96 23.44
C LYS A 180 6.78 -16.80 24.60
N SER A 181 7.51 -17.84 24.99
CA SER A 181 8.52 -17.80 26.05
C SER A 181 9.94 -17.58 25.51
N GLY A 182 10.10 -17.46 24.18
CA GLY A 182 11.40 -17.27 23.55
C GLY A 182 12.17 -18.57 23.35
N ASN A 183 11.53 -19.74 23.50
CA ASN A 183 12.18 -21.04 23.33
C ASN A 183 11.91 -21.59 21.93
N ILE A 184 12.89 -22.32 21.40
CA ILE A 184 12.85 -23.03 20.12
C ILE A 184 13.05 -24.52 20.38
N ALA A 185 12.17 -25.35 19.85
CA ALA A 185 12.21 -26.80 20.04
C ALA A 185 13.43 -27.47 19.39
N LYS A 186 13.79 -27.06 18.17
CA LYS A 186 15.01 -27.50 17.46
C LYS A 186 15.71 -26.33 16.82
N TYR A 187 17.00 -26.18 17.10
CA TYR A 187 17.83 -25.13 16.51
C TYR A 187 19.09 -25.70 15.86
N SER A 188 19.53 -25.07 14.78
CA SER A 188 20.86 -25.23 14.19
C SER A 188 21.33 -23.90 13.60
N ALA A 189 22.64 -23.68 13.53
CA ALA A 189 23.19 -22.50 12.86
C ALA A 189 23.06 -22.61 11.33
N THR A 190 23.25 -23.81 10.78
CA THR A 190 23.16 -24.08 9.33
C THR A 190 22.17 -25.20 9.06
N PRO A 191 21.66 -25.36 7.82
CA PRO A 191 20.75 -26.43 7.50
C PRO A 191 21.29 -27.81 7.92
N GLU A 192 22.55 -28.10 7.63
CA GLU A 192 23.19 -29.41 7.79
C GLU A 192 23.22 -29.92 9.23
N GLY A 193 23.15 -29.03 10.24
CA GLY A 193 23.12 -29.44 11.65
C GLY A 193 21.79 -30.06 12.10
N ILE A 194 20.79 -30.18 11.22
CA ILE A 194 19.56 -30.95 11.47
C ILE A 194 19.53 -32.14 10.52
N ASP A 195 19.83 -33.35 11.01
CA ASP A 195 19.97 -34.55 10.17
C ASP A 195 18.72 -34.89 9.33
N ASP A 196 17.54 -34.84 9.97
CA ASP A 196 16.25 -35.16 9.35
C ASP A 196 15.24 -34.03 9.59
N LEU A 197 14.75 -33.45 8.51
CA LEU A 197 13.74 -32.37 8.52
C LEU A 197 12.30 -32.90 8.50
N THR A 198 12.08 -34.19 8.21
CA THR A 198 10.76 -34.83 8.10
C THR A 198 9.86 -34.65 9.34
N PRO A 199 10.38 -34.66 10.58
CA PRO A 199 9.54 -34.49 11.77
C PRO A 199 9.00 -33.08 11.97
N TYR A 200 9.55 -32.07 11.28
CA TYR A 200 9.23 -30.67 11.49
C TYR A 200 8.19 -30.20 10.49
N ARG A 201 7.17 -29.54 11.03
CA ARG A 201 6.03 -29.10 10.25
C ARG A 201 6.14 -27.65 9.81
N LEU A 202 6.92 -26.88 10.57
CA LEU A 202 7.42 -25.58 10.17
C LEU A 202 8.94 -25.58 10.30
N ILE A 203 9.61 -25.23 9.22
CA ILE A 203 11.05 -25.03 9.16
C ILE A 203 11.25 -23.55 8.84
N VAL A 204 11.89 -22.81 9.73
CA VAL A 204 12.23 -21.40 9.52
C VAL A 204 13.73 -21.32 9.30
N MET A 205 14.16 -20.64 8.24
CA MET A 205 15.57 -20.44 7.92
C MET A 205 15.85 -18.97 7.63
N GLU A 206 16.99 -18.50 8.11
CA GLU A 206 17.59 -17.24 7.72
C GLU A 206 18.79 -17.48 6.79
N ALA A 207 18.90 -16.68 5.73
CA ALA A 207 20.13 -16.49 4.97
C ALA A 207 20.52 -15.00 5.09
N ASP A 208 21.44 -14.66 5.99
CA ASP A 208 21.70 -13.29 6.46
C ASP A 208 22.91 -12.60 5.84
N GLU A 209 23.53 -13.17 4.81
CA GLU A 209 24.78 -12.67 4.23
C GLU A 209 24.66 -11.22 3.75
N LEU A 210 23.52 -10.86 3.19
CA LEU A 210 23.20 -9.51 2.75
C LEU A 210 23.13 -8.54 3.94
N ALA A 211 22.50 -8.92 5.04
CA ALA A 211 22.47 -8.11 6.26
C ALA A 211 23.85 -7.98 6.92
N ARG A 212 24.64 -9.07 6.97
CA ARG A 212 26.03 -9.03 7.48
C ARG A 212 26.90 -8.10 6.64
N ALA A 213 26.87 -8.27 5.31
CA ALA A 213 27.64 -7.45 4.37
C ALA A 213 27.35 -5.95 4.49
N TRP A 214 26.15 -5.57 4.94
CA TRP A 214 25.80 -4.18 5.23
C TRP A 214 26.16 -3.74 6.66
N ILE A 215 25.76 -4.51 7.67
CA ILE A 215 25.94 -4.14 9.09
C ILE A 215 27.42 -4.09 9.46
N ASP A 216 28.24 -5.02 8.94
CA ASP A 216 29.68 -5.08 9.21
C ASP A 216 30.46 -3.90 8.63
N ARG A 217 29.86 -3.14 7.69
CA ARG A 217 30.45 -1.89 7.16
C ARG A 217 30.40 -0.76 8.17
N GLY A 218 29.48 -0.83 9.14
CA GLY A 218 29.27 0.20 10.13
C GLY A 218 28.64 1.48 9.56
N VAL A 219 28.94 2.60 10.21
CA VAL A 219 28.40 3.93 9.88
C VAL A 219 29.54 4.90 9.57
N ASP A 220 29.23 5.93 8.79
CA ASP A 220 30.17 7.00 8.46
C ASP A 220 30.29 8.03 9.60
N GLY A 221 31.08 9.09 9.38
CA GLY A 221 31.30 10.15 10.37
C GLY A 221 30.05 10.96 10.74
N SER A 222 28.96 10.82 9.98
CA SER A 222 27.65 11.43 10.26
C SER A 222 26.67 10.47 10.94
N GLY A 223 27.06 9.21 11.14
CA GLY A 223 26.20 8.17 11.70
C GLY A 223 25.32 7.47 10.67
N GLU A 224 25.50 7.75 9.38
CA GLU A 224 24.75 7.10 8.30
C GLU A 224 25.37 5.74 7.94
N PRO A 225 24.56 4.69 7.71
CA PRO A 225 25.06 3.37 7.31
C PRO A 225 25.87 3.42 6.01
N ILE A 226 27.04 2.78 6.02
CA ILE A 226 27.87 2.68 4.82
C ILE A 226 27.33 1.53 3.95
N PRO A 227 26.84 1.78 2.73
CA PRO A 227 26.34 0.71 1.86
C PRO A 227 27.47 -0.25 1.46
N PRO A 228 27.16 -1.55 1.24
CA PRO A 228 28.12 -2.47 0.67
C PRO A 228 28.49 -2.04 -0.76
N THR A 229 29.67 -2.43 -1.22
CA THR A 229 30.02 -2.29 -2.65
C THR A 229 29.16 -3.24 -3.49
N GLU A 230 28.97 -2.93 -4.77
CA GLU A 230 28.22 -3.79 -5.70
C GLU A 230 28.76 -5.24 -5.70
N GLN A 231 30.09 -5.40 -5.80
CA GLN A 231 30.74 -6.71 -5.71
C GLN A 231 30.51 -7.44 -4.36
N ALA A 232 30.49 -6.71 -3.24
CA ALA A 232 30.23 -7.31 -1.94
C ALA A 232 28.76 -7.77 -1.84
N ARG A 233 27.82 -6.99 -2.41
CA ARG A 233 26.41 -7.36 -2.49
C ARG A 233 26.20 -8.58 -3.39
N GLU A 234 26.79 -8.60 -4.59
CA GLU A 234 26.75 -9.73 -5.52
C GLU A 234 27.29 -11.02 -4.87
N HIS A 235 28.40 -10.92 -4.13
CA HIS A 235 28.94 -12.08 -3.42
C HIS A 235 28.04 -12.55 -2.27
N ALA A 236 27.46 -11.61 -1.52
CA ALA A 236 26.54 -11.92 -0.43
C ALA A 236 25.27 -12.61 -0.95
N VAL A 237 24.64 -12.09 -2.01
CA VAL A 237 23.43 -12.71 -2.58
C VAL A 237 23.73 -14.08 -3.19
N ALA A 238 24.86 -14.25 -3.87
CA ALA A 238 25.27 -15.56 -4.40
C ALA A 238 25.47 -16.59 -3.27
N THR A 239 25.88 -16.13 -2.08
CA THR A 239 26.07 -17.00 -0.91
C THR A 239 24.73 -17.38 -0.29
N ALA A 240 23.85 -16.39 -0.07
CA ALA A 240 22.48 -16.63 0.38
C ALA A 240 21.74 -17.61 -0.56
N ASP A 241 21.87 -17.48 -1.89
CA ASP A 241 21.26 -18.41 -2.85
C ASP A 241 21.74 -19.86 -2.68
N ARG A 242 23.04 -20.07 -2.38
CA ARG A 242 23.58 -21.40 -2.11
C ARG A 242 23.04 -21.99 -0.81
N GLU A 243 22.89 -21.17 0.24
CA GLU A 243 22.29 -21.62 1.49
C GLU A 243 20.81 -22.01 1.29
N VAL A 244 20.05 -21.19 0.54
CA VAL A 244 18.68 -21.52 0.13
C VAL A 244 18.65 -22.84 -0.64
N GLY A 245 19.51 -23.01 -1.64
CA GLY A 245 19.61 -24.27 -2.41
C GLY A 245 19.92 -25.49 -1.54
N THR A 246 20.77 -25.31 -0.52
CA THR A 246 21.13 -26.36 0.44
C THR A 246 19.93 -26.82 1.26
N LEU A 247 19.11 -25.88 1.75
CA LEU A 247 17.86 -26.25 2.43
C LEU A 247 16.89 -26.93 1.46
N LEU A 248 16.67 -26.37 0.26
CA LEU A 248 15.72 -26.90 -0.72
C LEU A 248 16.01 -28.37 -1.07
N ALA A 249 17.28 -28.75 -1.20
CA ALA A 249 17.69 -30.12 -1.50
C ALA A 249 17.33 -31.14 -0.39
N ARG A 250 17.00 -30.67 0.81
CA ARG A 250 16.79 -31.48 2.01
C ARG A 250 15.36 -31.41 2.54
N LEU A 251 14.51 -30.54 1.96
CA LEU A 251 13.12 -30.42 2.37
C LEU A 251 12.33 -31.70 2.06
N PRO A 252 11.42 -32.12 2.95
CA PRO A 252 10.53 -33.24 2.68
C PRO A 252 9.68 -33.01 1.41
N PRO A 253 9.37 -34.05 0.63
CA PRO A 253 8.45 -33.94 -0.50
C PRO A 253 7.09 -33.38 -0.07
N GLY A 254 6.50 -32.51 -0.90
CA GLY A 254 5.22 -31.88 -0.59
C GLY A 254 5.31 -30.70 0.40
N THR A 255 6.51 -30.23 0.74
CA THR A 255 6.70 -28.99 1.49
C THR A 255 6.36 -27.77 0.63
N SER A 256 5.57 -26.85 1.19
CA SER A 256 5.36 -25.52 0.62
C SER A 256 6.51 -24.61 1.07
N VAL A 257 7.16 -23.95 0.12
CA VAL A 257 8.30 -23.07 0.35
C VAL A 257 7.86 -21.63 0.19
N LEU A 258 8.12 -20.79 1.19
CA LEU A 258 7.86 -19.36 1.21
C LEU A 258 9.20 -18.63 1.39
N VAL A 259 9.65 -17.91 0.37
CA VAL A 259 10.86 -17.07 0.43
C VAL A 259 10.45 -15.61 0.51
N ALA A 260 11.05 -14.85 1.41
CA ALA A 260 10.80 -13.42 1.55
C ALA A 260 12.09 -12.62 1.78
N GLY A 261 12.20 -11.46 1.13
CA GLY A 261 13.12 -10.42 1.58
C GLY A 261 12.47 -9.66 2.73
N ILE A 262 12.99 -9.83 3.95
CA ILE A 262 12.23 -9.50 5.18
C ILE A 262 12.56 -8.14 5.80
N SER A 263 13.57 -7.45 5.28
CA SER A 263 14.05 -6.19 5.80
C SER A 263 14.82 -5.41 4.76
N ASP A 264 14.98 -4.11 5.00
CA ASP A 264 15.87 -3.25 4.25
C ASP A 264 17.32 -3.44 4.73
N ILE A 265 18.27 -3.30 3.80
CA ILE A 265 19.71 -3.20 4.07
C ILE A 265 20.33 -1.99 3.37
N SER A 266 19.53 -0.94 3.21
CA SER A 266 19.92 0.31 2.59
C SER A 266 19.37 1.48 3.40
N THR A 267 19.74 2.71 3.03
CA THR A 267 19.22 3.94 3.65
C THR A 267 17.80 4.27 3.19
N ALA A 268 17.29 3.57 2.18
CA ALA A 268 15.96 3.72 1.63
C ALA A 268 15.14 2.46 1.91
N ALA A 269 13.82 2.62 2.09
CA ALA A 269 12.95 1.45 2.15
C ALA A 269 12.70 0.92 0.73
N HIS A 270 12.60 -0.39 0.55
CA HIS A 270 12.36 -1.05 -0.75
C HIS A 270 11.14 -1.99 -0.72
N LEU A 271 10.65 -2.36 -1.91
CA LEU A 271 9.83 -3.54 -2.11
C LEU A 271 10.73 -4.76 -2.28
N HIS A 272 10.45 -5.80 -1.50
CA HIS A 272 11.28 -6.98 -1.44
C HIS A 272 10.70 -8.17 -2.21
N VAL A 273 11.49 -9.23 -2.32
CA VAL A 273 11.07 -10.49 -2.93
C VAL A 273 10.00 -11.19 -2.08
N ALA A 274 8.95 -11.69 -2.72
CA ALA A 274 8.10 -12.76 -2.19
C ALA A 274 7.96 -13.86 -3.24
N ILE A 275 8.30 -15.09 -2.86
CA ILE A 275 8.14 -16.28 -3.69
C ILE A 275 7.42 -17.34 -2.87
N ALA A 276 6.42 -17.99 -3.46
CA ALA A 276 5.82 -19.19 -2.92
C ALA A 276 5.93 -20.32 -3.95
N HIS A 277 6.31 -21.51 -3.52
CA HIS A 277 6.45 -22.69 -4.37
C HIS A 277 5.93 -23.95 -3.67
N GLY A 278 5.45 -24.91 -4.44
CA GLY A 278 4.88 -26.16 -3.91
C GLY A 278 3.35 -26.10 -3.76
N PRO A 279 2.76 -26.96 -2.90
CA PRO A 279 1.32 -27.01 -2.69
C PRO A 279 0.75 -25.67 -2.24
N ALA A 280 -0.38 -25.29 -2.81
CA ALA A 280 -1.07 -24.04 -2.48
C ALA A 280 -2.30 -24.29 -1.57
N PRO A 281 -2.73 -23.25 -0.82
CA PRO A 281 -3.93 -23.23 0.02
C PRO A 281 -5.24 -23.70 -0.63
N ASP A 282 -5.35 -23.64 -1.95
CA ASP A 282 -6.55 -23.99 -2.73
C ASP A 282 -6.52 -25.45 -3.24
N GLY A 283 -5.52 -26.24 -2.83
CA GLY A 283 -5.30 -27.61 -3.30
C GLY A 283 -4.53 -27.69 -4.62
N GLY A 284 -4.19 -26.56 -5.23
CA GLY A 284 -3.33 -26.46 -6.40
C GLY A 284 -1.85 -26.37 -6.06
N ARG A 285 -1.09 -25.72 -6.94
CA ARG A 285 0.31 -25.34 -6.72
C ARG A 285 0.45 -23.84 -6.87
N TYR A 286 1.38 -23.25 -6.14
CA TYR A 286 1.75 -21.86 -6.35
C TYR A 286 2.36 -21.69 -7.74
N ALA A 287 1.67 -20.99 -8.63
CA ALA A 287 2.14 -20.62 -9.95
C ALA A 287 1.46 -19.32 -10.41
N GLY A 288 2.21 -18.25 -10.70
CA GLY A 288 1.64 -16.99 -11.17
C GLY A 288 2.00 -15.78 -10.30
N ARG A 289 1.05 -14.85 -10.09
CA ARG A 289 1.25 -13.69 -9.21
C ARG A 289 0.65 -13.93 -7.83
N LEU A 290 1.44 -13.64 -6.80
CA LEU A 290 0.98 -13.60 -5.42
C LEU A 290 0.04 -12.42 -5.21
N THR A 291 -1.00 -12.65 -4.42
CA THR A 291 -1.87 -11.60 -3.91
C THR A 291 -2.39 -11.97 -2.53
N ALA A 292 -2.85 -10.98 -1.80
CA ALA A 292 -3.43 -11.13 -0.48
C ALA A 292 -4.58 -10.13 -0.29
N SER A 293 -5.59 -10.50 0.51
CA SER A 293 -6.72 -9.60 0.78
C SER A 293 -6.35 -8.41 1.68
N SER A 294 -5.18 -8.44 2.30
CA SER A 294 -4.55 -7.33 3.04
C SER A 294 -4.21 -6.14 2.13
N THR A 295 -3.68 -6.42 0.93
CA THR A 295 -3.29 -5.40 -0.06
C THR A 295 -4.37 -5.22 -1.13
N ARG A 296 -5.06 -6.29 -1.51
CA ARG A 296 -5.97 -6.36 -2.68
C ARG A 296 -5.31 -5.94 -3.98
N GLN A 297 -3.99 -6.08 -4.04
CA GLN A 297 -3.17 -5.74 -5.18
C GLN A 297 -2.56 -7.01 -5.76
N GLN A 298 -2.54 -7.10 -7.09
CA GLN A 298 -1.91 -8.22 -7.77
C GLN A 298 -0.39 -8.02 -7.77
N GLY A 299 0.36 -9.04 -7.36
CA GLY A 299 1.81 -8.98 -7.27
C GLY A 299 2.33 -8.13 -6.11
N LEU A 300 1.50 -7.81 -5.12
CA LEU A 300 1.93 -7.08 -3.92
C LEU A 300 1.32 -7.70 -2.66
N VAL A 301 2.17 -8.06 -1.72
CA VAL A 301 1.82 -8.66 -0.42
C VAL A 301 2.55 -7.96 0.72
N THR A 302 2.23 -8.24 1.98
CA THR A 302 2.94 -7.68 3.15
C THR A 302 3.70 -8.75 3.92
N ILE A 303 4.69 -8.33 4.71
CA ILE A 303 5.43 -9.25 5.60
C ILE A 303 4.54 -9.99 6.61
N THR A 304 3.44 -9.37 7.07
CA THR A 304 2.49 -10.02 7.99
C THR A 304 1.68 -11.13 7.30
N ASP A 305 1.51 -11.06 5.98
CA ASP A 305 0.84 -12.09 5.20
C ASP A 305 1.64 -13.40 5.18
N LEU A 306 2.97 -13.33 5.28
CA LEU A 306 3.84 -14.51 5.33
C LEU A 306 3.48 -15.41 6.53
N THR A 307 3.27 -14.81 7.70
CA THR A 307 2.86 -15.53 8.93
C THR A 307 1.48 -16.15 8.77
N ALA A 308 0.51 -15.38 8.23
CA ALA A 308 -0.83 -15.89 7.97
C ALA A 308 -0.82 -17.05 6.95
N THR A 309 0.05 -16.98 5.95
CA THR A 309 0.25 -18.04 4.95
C THR A 309 0.83 -19.30 5.59
N ALA A 310 1.87 -19.16 6.41
CA ALA A 310 2.47 -20.29 7.12
C ALA A 310 1.46 -21.00 8.05
N MET A 311 0.68 -20.22 8.82
CA MET A 311 -0.39 -20.76 9.66
C MET A 311 -1.47 -21.47 8.83
N TYR A 312 -1.91 -20.86 7.72
CA TYR A 312 -2.96 -21.43 6.90
C TYR A 312 -2.54 -22.75 6.23
N LEU A 313 -1.33 -22.83 5.68
CA LEU A 313 -0.74 -24.06 5.14
C LEU A 313 -0.56 -25.13 6.23
N ALA A 314 -0.31 -24.69 7.46
CA ALA A 314 -0.29 -25.53 8.65
C ALA A 314 -1.68 -25.97 9.14
N GLY A 315 -2.77 -25.58 8.46
CA GLY A 315 -4.14 -25.92 8.87
C GLY A 315 -4.63 -25.16 10.11
N LEU A 316 -3.93 -24.10 10.51
CA LEU A 316 -4.27 -23.24 11.64
C LEU A 316 -5.11 -22.05 11.16
N GLU A 317 -6.10 -21.66 11.97
CA GLU A 317 -6.70 -20.33 11.86
C GLU A 317 -5.82 -19.32 12.57
N PRO A 318 -5.45 -18.20 11.92
CA PRO A 318 -4.67 -17.16 12.56
C PRO A 318 -5.38 -16.64 13.83
N PRO A 319 -4.71 -16.63 15.00
CA PRO A 319 -5.32 -16.17 16.24
C PRO A 319 -5.59 -14.67 16.20
N ALA A 320 -6.46 -14.21 17.09
CA ALA A 320 -6.71 -12.79 17.28
C ALA A 320 -5.39 -12.03 17.58
N GLY A 321 -5.05 -11.08 16.70
CA GLY A 321 -3.80 -10.31 16.74
C GLY A 321 -2.96 -10.46 15.47
N VAL A 322 -3.11 -11.55 14.72
CA VAL A 322 -2.48 -11.67 13.39
C VAL A 322 -3.28 -10.84 12.39
N SER A 323 -2.63 -9.85 11.76
CA SER A 323 -3.28 -8.91 10.83
C SER A 323 -3.13 -9.28 9.36
N GLY A 324 -2.17 -10.15 9.05
CA GLY A 324 -1.92 -10.64 7.69
C GLY A 324 -3.03 -11.52 7.15
N ARG A 325 -2.98 -11.77 5.84
CA ARG A 325 -3.90 -12.63 5.08
C ARG A 325 -3.09 -13.62 4.26
N PRO A 326 -3.53 -14.89 4.15
CA PRO A 326 -2.77 -15.90 3.43
C PRO A 326 -2.60 -15.54 1.95
N TRP A 327 -1.41 -15.79 1.42
CA TRP A 327 -1.09 -15.64 0.03
C TRP A 327 -1.87 -16.64 -0.82
N HIS A 328 -2.43 -16.14 -1.92
CA HIS A 328 -3.13 -16.94 -2.91
C HIS A 328 -2.81 -16.39 -4.31
N VAL A 329 -3.23 -17.14 -5.34
CA VAL A 329 -3.05 -16.79 -6.74
C VAL A 329 -4.44 -16.56 -7.35
N ASN A 330 -4.69 -15.35 -7.87
CA ASN A 330 -6.00 -15.00 -8.46
C ASN A 330 -6.01 -14.99 -10.00
N SER A 331 -4.87 -15.11 -10.67
CA SER A 331 -4.85 -15.08 -12.14
C SER A 331 -3.69 -15.91 -12.70
N PRO A 332 -3.95 -16.75 -13.73
CA PRO A 332 -2.89 -17.41 -14.47
C PRO A 332 -2.11 -16.37 -15.29
N GLY A 333 -0.81 -16.30 -15.04
CA GLY A 333 0.13 -15.32 -15.60
C GLY A 333 1.18 -14.92 -14.56
N GLY A 334 2.42 -15.37 -14.73
CA GLY A 334 3.51 -15.00 -13.83
C GLY A 334 3.92 -13.55 -14.01
N ALA A 335 4.12 -12.80 -12.93
CA ALA A 335 4.92 -11.58 -13.05
C ALA A 335 6.34 -11.98 -13.44
N THR A 336 6.96 -11.21 -14.32
CA THR A 336 8.39 -11.43 -14.60
C THR A 336 9.23 -10.80 -13.49
N VAL A 337 10.40 -11.36 -13.22
CA VAL A 337 11.41 -10.76 -12.33
C VAL A 337 11.65 -9.29 -12.67
N ARG A 338 11.71 -8.99 -13.98
CA ARG A 338 11.86 -7.62 -14.50
C ARG A 338 10.71 -6.71 -14.12
N GLU A 339 9.46 -7.14 -14.26
CA GLU A 339 8.29 -6.34 -13.87
C GLU A 339 8.30 -6.00 -12.38
N LEU A 340 8.71 -6.94 -11.52
CA LEU A 340 8.76 -6.73 -10.07
C LEU A 340 9.94 -5.85 -9.66
N SER A 341 11.08 -5.95 -10.35
CA SER A 341 12.21 -5.02 -10.22
C SER A 341 11.83 -3.60 -10.68
N ASP A 342 11.10 -3.47 -11.78
CA ASP A 342 10.63 -2.17 -12.30
C ASP A 342 9.64 -1.50 -11.32
N ALA A 343 8.85 -2.29 -10.58
CA ALA A 343 7.92 -1.79 -9.56
C ALA A 343 8.63 -1.21 -8.32
N ASP A 344 9.74 -1.82 -7.89
CA ASP A 344 10.59 -1.25 -6.84
C ASP A 344 11.26 0.05 -7.33
N LEU A 345 11.83 0.04 -8.54
CA LEU A 345 12.44 1.22 -9.14
C LEU A 345 11.47 2.41 -9.22
N ALA A 346 10.22 2.17 -9.63
CA ALA A 346 9.18 3.20 -9.66
C ALA A 346 8.95 3.81 -8.28
N SER A 347 8.96 2.99 -7.23
CA SER A 347 8.80 3.43 -5.83
C SER A 347 9.98 4.29 -5.37
N GLN A 348 11.21 3.91 -5.71
CA GLN A 348 12.41 4.66 -5.31
C GLN A 348 12.58 5.99 -6.03
N VAL A 349 12.29 5.99 -7.32
CA VAL A 349 12.27 7.22 -8.11
C VAL A 349 11.21 8.18 -7.57
N LEU A 350 10.03 7.68 -7.23
CA LEU A 350 8.95 8.48 -6.65
C LEU A 350 9.39 9.19 -5.38
N ARG A 351 10.05 8.50 -4.45
CA ARG A 351 10.53 9.09 -3.18
C ARG A 351 11.47 10.27 -3.40
N THR A 352 12.36 10.15 -4.39
CA THR A 352 13.32 11.19 -4.76
C THR A 352 12.62 12.39 -5.42
N VAL A 353 11.56 12.13 -6.19
CA VAL A 353 10.89 13.14 -7.02
C VAL A 353 9.74 13.85 -6.29
N ARG A 354 9.10 13.19 -5.31
CA ARG A 354 7.89 13.67 -4.63
C ARG A 354 8.08 15.00 -3.91
N THR A 355 9.12 15.11 -3.07
CA THR A 355 9.37 16.34 -2.29
C THR A 355 9.69 17.53 -3.21
N PRO A 356 10.64 17.43 -4.16
CA PRO A 356 10.89 18.53 -5.10
C PRO A 356 9.66 18.88 -5.95
N PHE A 357 8.84 17.90 -6.35
CA PHE A 357 7.60 18.14 -7.09
C PHE A 357 6.65 19.04 -6.30
N TYR A 358 6.38 18.74 -5.02
CA TYR A 358 5.49 19.56 -4.20
C TYR A 358 6.06 20.96 -3.93
N ILE A 359 7.38 21.08 -3.72
CA ILE A 359 8.05 22.37 -3.58
C ILE A 359 7.85 23.20 -4.85
N ALA A 360 8.14 22.62 -6.02
CA ALA A 360 7.96 23.28 -7.30
C ALA A 360 6.49 23.69 -7.54
N LEU A 361 5.55 22.79 -7.25
CA LEU A 361 4.12 23.06 -7.35
C LEU A 361 3.70 24.26 -6.49
N VAL A 362 4.13 24.31 -5.23
CA VAL A 362 3.84 25.41 -4.31
C VAL A 362 4.45 26.72 -4.80
N ILE A 363 5.72 26.71 -5.24
CA ILE A 363 6.39 27.90 -5.78
C ILE A 363 5.63 28.43 -6.99
N VAL A 364 5.31 27.57 -7.96
CA VAL A 364 4.54 27.95 -9.16
C VAL A 364 3.18 28.52 -8.77
N GLN A 365 2.49 27.90 -7.80
CA GLN A 365 1.19 28.35 -7.33
C GLN A 365 1.24 29.74 -6.67
N VAL A 366 2.26 29.99 -5.84
CA VAL A 366 2.49 31.29 -5.18
C VAL A 366 2.83 32.37 -6.21
N LEU A 367 3.72 32.07 -7.17
CA LEU A 367 4.06 33.00 -8.25
C LEU A 367 2.85 33.34 -9.10
N PHE A 368 2.00 32.36 -9.40
CA PHE A 368 0.74 32.58 -10.11
C PHE A 368 -0.21 33.51 -9.34
N TYR A 369 -0.42 33.26 -8.04
CA TYR A 369 -1.27 34.14 -7.21
C TYR A 369 -0.72 35.56 -7.09
N LEU A 370 0.61 35.70 -6.97
CA LEU A 370 1.27 37.00 -6.95
C LEU A 370 1.08 37.74 -8.28
N ALA A 371 1.27 37.06 -9.41
CA ALA A 371 1.05 37.64 -10.74
C ALA A 371 -0.40 38.07 -10.93
N ALA A 372 -1.37 37.24 -10.52
CA ALA A 372 -2.80 37.57 -10.55
C ALA A 372 -3.10 38.80 -9.68
N ALA A 373 -2.58 38.85 -8.45
CA ALA A 373 -2.76 39.99 -7.55
C ALA A 373 -2.17 41.29 -8.12
N ILE A 374 -0.98 41.23 -8.73
CA ILE A 374 -0.36 42.38 -9.40
C ILE A 374 -1.18 42.83 -10.62
N ALA A 375 -1.66 41.90 -11.44
CA ALA A 375 -2.47 42.21 -12.61
C ALA A 375 -3.79 42.91 -12.23
N VAL A 376 -4.45 42.43 -11.17
CA VAL A 376 -5.64 43.05 -10.59
C VAL A 376 -5.32 44.44 -10.05
N ARG A 377 -4.25 44.59 -9.25
CA ARG A 377 -3.83 45.90 -8.70
C ARG A 377 -3.47 46.92 -9.76
N ARG A 378 -2.87 46.50 -10.88
CA ARG A 378 -2.50 47.38 -12.00
C ARG A 378 -3.65 47.69 -12.95
N GLY A 379 -4.90 47.31 -12.62
CA GLY A 379 -6.07 47.58 -13.45
C GLY A 379 -6.04 46.86 -14.81
N ARG A 380 -5.22 45.80 -14.97
CA ARG A 380 -5.08 45.06 -16.24
C ARG A 380 -6.19 44.03 -16.47
N GLY A 381 -7.38 44.28 -15.93
CA GLY A 381 -8.54 43.37 -15.91
C GLY A 381 -9.31 43.26 -17.24
N GLY A 382 -8.61 43.13 -18.37
CA GLY A 382 -9.23 42.97 -19.69
C GLY A 382 -9.73 41.55 -19.98
N SER A 383 -10.55 41.39 -21.01
CA SER A 383 -11.10 40.09 -21.46
C SER A 383 -10.02 39.04 -21.77
N ARG A 384 -8.87 39.47 -22.29
CA ARG A 384 -7.71 38.58 -22.54
C ARG A 384 -7.11 38.02 -21.26
N LEU A 385 -7.05 38.81 -20.19
CA LEU A 385 -6.54 38.35 -18.90
C LEU A 385 -7.50 37.31 -18.31
N LEU A 386 -8.81 37.56 -18.36
CA LEU A 386 -9.82 36.61 -17.88
C LEU A 386 -9.77 35.28 -18.65
N ALA A 387 -9.63 35.33 -19.98
CA ALA A 387 -9.46 34.13 -20.80
C ALA A 387 -8.18 33.36 -20.43
N ALA A 388 -7.05 34.06 -20.25
CA ALA A 388 -5.81 33.44 -19.81
C ALA A 388 -5.94 32.82 -18.41
N THR A 389 -6.57 33.52 -17.46
CA THR A 389 -6.83 33.00 -16.11
C THR A 389 -7.71 31.75 -16.15
N GLN A 390 -8.75 31.73 -16.99
CA GLN A 390 -9.61 30.56 -17.15
C GLN A 390 -8.82 29.37 -17.69
N VAL A 391 -8.00 29.56 -18.73
CA VAL A 391 -7.16 28.49 -19.29
C VAL A 391 -6.20 27.95 -18.23
N VAL A 392 -5.50 28.84 -17.51
CA VAL A 392 -4.57 28.41 -16.45
C VAL A 392 -5.30 27.65 -15.35
N ALA A 393 -6.46 28.13 -14.90
CA ALA A 393 -7.26 27.44 -13.88
C ALA A 393 -7.71 26.03 -14.34
N VAL A 394 -8.09 25.89 -15.61
CA VAL A 394 -8.49 24.59 -16.18
C VAL A 394 -7.29 23.64 -16.27
N VAL A 395 -6.12 24.12 -16.71
CA VAL A 395 -4.87 23.33 -16.74
C VAL A 395 -4.48 22.92 -15.32
N SER A 396 -4.48 23.83 -14.36
CA SER A 396 -4.15 23.56 -12.96
C SER A 396 -5.11 22.53 -12.34
N ALA A 397 -6.41 22.62 -12.63
CA ALA A 397 -7.37 21.61 -12.18
C ALA A 397 -7.10 20.23 -12.82
N ALA A 398 -6.71 20.20 -14.10
CA ALA A 398 -6.40 18.97 -14.81
C ALA A 398 -5.12 18.29 -14.30
N VAL A 399 -4.15 19.03 -13.74
CA VAL A 399 -2.94 18.46 -13.12
C VAL A 399 -3.27 17.47 -12.02
N ALA A 400 -4.33 17.71 -11.23
CA ALA A 400 -4.71 16.82 -10.13
C ALA A 400 -5.02 15.40 -10.62
N VAL A 401 -5.95 15.24 -11.57
CA VAL A 401 -6.25 13.92 -12.17
C VAL A 401 -5.08 13.38 -12.99
N SER A 402 -4.32 14.26 -13.65
CA SER A 402 -3.16 13.87 -14.46
C SER A 402 -2.05 13.26 -13.63
N SER A 403 -1.92 13.63 -12.35
CA SER A 403 -0.96 13.01 -11.42
C SER A 403 -1.25 11.52 -11.16
N PHE A 404 -2.52 11.10 -11.24
CA PHE A 404 -2.92 9.69 -11.16
C PHE A 404 -2.80 9.00 -12.53
N LEU A 405 -3.24 9.67 -13.60
CA LEU A 405 -3.14 9.12 -14.97
C LEU A 405 -1.68 8.95 -15.43
N ALA A 406 -0.73 9.68 -14.85
CA ALA A 406 0.68 9.49 -15.12
C ALA A 406 1.17 8.06 -14.86
N GLN A 407 0.50 7.31 -13.99
CA GLN A 407 0.81 5.91 -13.70
C GLN A 407 0.54 4.96 -14.87
N LEU A 408 -0.15 5.41 -15.92
CA LEU A 408 -0.33 4.66 -17.16
C LEU A 408 0.93 4.65 -18.04
N VAL A 409 1.92 5.48 -17.73
CA VAL A 409 3.15 5.63 -18.52
C VAL A 409 4.34 5.30 -17.61
N PRO A 410 5.31 4.48 -18.05
CA PRO A 410 6.50 4.15 -17.26
C PRO A 410 7.49 5.33 -17.23
N TRP A 411 7.09 6.46 -16.65
CA TRP A 411 7.89 7.69 -16.61
C TRP A 411 9.20 7.52 -15.82
N TRP A 412 9.24 6.57 -14.89
CA TRP A 412 10.41 6.22 -14.08
C TRP A 412 11.56 5.59 -14.89
N SER A 413 11.27 5.01 -16.06
CA SER A 413 12.30 4.41 -16.91
C SER A 413 12.97 5.42 -17.86
N THR A 414 12.64 6.71 -17.76
CA THR A 414 13.22 7.76 -18.61
C THR A 414 14.57 8.23 -18.06
N GLY A 415 15.48 8.66 -18.94
CA GLY A 415 16.84 9.12 -18.52
C GLY A 415 16.84 10.29 -17.54
N SER A 416 15.73 11.04 -17.44
CA SER A 416 15.46 11.99 -16.36
C SER A 416 14.05 11.78 -15.84
N ALA A 417 13.91 11.00 -14.77
CA ALA A 417 12.61 10.63 -14.23
C ALA A 417 11.74 11.83 -13.81
N MET A 418 12.34 12.90 -13.27
CA MET A 418 11.62 14.14 -12.95
C MET A 418 11.04 14.80 -14.21
N ALA A 419 11.84 14.90 -15.28
CA ALA A 419 11.37 15.48 -16.54
C ALA A 419 10.31 14.59 -17.18
N GLY A 420 10.49 13.27 -17.15
CA GLY A 420 9.50 12.28 -17.60
C GLY A 420 8.17 12.44 -16.87
N LEU A 421 8.19 12.49 -15.54
CA LEU A 421 6.99 12.69 -14.71
C LEU A 421 6.29 14.00 -15.07
N ILE A 422 7.01 15.13 -15.09
CA ILE A 422 6.45 16.44 -15.38
C ILE A 422 5.85 16.46 -16.80
N ALA A 423 6.56 15.91 -17.79
CA ALA A 423 6.10 15.85 -19.17
C ALA A 423 4.84 15.00 -19.29
N THR A 424 4.77 13.85 -18.61
CA THR A 424 3.58 12.99 -18.61
C THR A 424 2.38 13.68 -17.95
N ILE A 425 2.57 14.30 -16.77
CA ILE A 425 1.51 15.04 -16.07
C ILE A 425 1.01 16.20 -16.94
N LEU A 426 1.91 17.00 -17.51
CA LEU A 426 1.54 18.11 -18.38
C LEU A 426 0.87 17.63 -19.67
N GLY A 427 1.35 16.52 -20.26
CA GLY A 427 0.75 15.90 -21.43
C GLY A 427 -0.72 15.55 -21.20
N PHE A 428 -1.03 14.81 -20.13
CA PHE A 428 -2.41 14.51 -19.75
C PHE A 428 -3.21 15.78 -19.40
N ALA A 429 -2.61 16.73 -18.68
CA ALA A 429 -3.30 17.96 -18.31
C ALA A 429 -3.69 18.79 -19.54
N PHE A 430 -2.82 18.89 -20.55
CA PHE A 430 -3.12 19.57 -21.80
C PHE A 430 -4.14 18.80 -22.66
N LEU A 431 -4.09 17.47 -22.68
CA LEU A 431 -5.11 16.66 -23.38
C LEU A 431 -6.51 16.87 -22.78
N ILE A 432 -6.62 16.80 -21.45
CA ILE A 432 -7.87 17.02 -20.73
C ILE A 432 -8.36 18.47 -20.90
N THR A 433 -7.44 19.44 -20.85
CA THR A 433 -7.77 20.85 -21.12
C THR A 433 -8.25 21.04 -22.55
N GLY A 434 -7.60 20.41 -23.53
CA GLY A 434 -8.02 20.44 -24.93
C GLY A 434 -9.44 19.91 -25.10
N LEU A 435 -9.76 18.78 -24.46
CA LEU A 435 -11.12 18.23 -24.42
C LEU A 435 -12.12 19.22 -23.78
N ALA A 436 -11.73 19.85 -22.66
CA ALA A 436 -12.56 20.82 -21.95
C ALA A 436 -12.90 22.05 -22.82
N PHE A 437 -12.05 22.44 -23.78
CA PHE A 437 -12.29 23.55 -24.71
C PHE A 437 -12.77 23.13 -26.11
N ALA A 438 -12.75 21.85 -26.47
CA ALA A 438 -13.14 21.38 -27.80
C ALA A 438 -14.66 21.42 -28.04
N GLY A 439 -15.47 21.14 -27.02
CA GLY A 439 -16.92 20.99 -27.18
C GLY A 439 -17.73 22.29 -27.10
N PRO A 440 -19.06 22.20 -27.33
CA PRO A 440 -19.98 23.34 -27.29
C PRO A 440 -20.11 23.98 -25.89
N TRP A 441 -19.76 23.25 -24.83
CA TRP A 441 -19.74 23.74 -23.45
C TRP A 441 -18.70 24.84 -23.19
N ARG A 442 -17.69 25.01 -24.07
CA ARG A 442 -16.68 26.09 -23.95
C ARG A 442 -17.28 27.50 -23.88
N HIS A 443 -18.49 27.67 -24.41
CA HIS A 443 -19.21 28.94 -24.42
C HIS A 443 -19.83 29.27 -23.05
N ALA A 444 -19.94 28.30 -22.15
CA ALA A 444 -20.36 28.53 -20.78
C ALA A 444 -19.15 28.78 -19.87
N VAL A 445 -19.25 29.77 -18.97
CA VAL A 445 -18.17 30.12 -18.02
C VAL A 445 -17.70 28.92 -17.21
N LEU A 446 -18.64 28.09 -16.75
CA LEU A 446 -18.36 26.89 -15.95
C LEU A 446 -18.06 25.63 -16.80
N GLY A 447 -18.29 25.68 -18.11
CA GLY A 447 -18.27 24.49 -18.98
C GLY A 447 -16.94 23.74 -18.93
N PRO A 448 -15.79 24.37 -19.26
CA PRO A 448 -14.49 23.70 -19.22
C PRO A 448 -14.14 23.11 -17.85
N LEU A 449 -14.37 23.85 -16.76
CA LEU A 449 -14.12 23.35 -15.40
C LEU A 449 -15.02 22.18 -15.03
N THR A 450 -16.28 22.17 -15.50
CA THR A 450 -17.21 21.05 -15.29
C THR A 450 -16.71 19.78 -15.99
N VAL A 451 -16.10 19.91 -17.17
CA VAL A 451 -15.50 18.77 -17.87
C VAL A 451 -14.32 18.20 -17.10
N VAL A 452 -13.39 19.05 -16.65
CA VAL A 452 -12.25 18.59 -15.85
C VAL A 452 -12.71 17.93 -14.55
N ALA A 453 -13.68 18.53 -13.85
CA ALA A 453 -14.28 17.96 -12.66
C ALA A 453 -14.96 16.61 -12.95
N GLY A 454 -15.66 16.50 -14.08
CA GLY A 454 -16.26 15.24 -14.54
C GLY A 454 -15.24 14.15 -14.81
N VAL A 455 -14.19 14.46 -15.58
CA VAL A 455 -13.08 13.54 -15.88
C VAL A 455 -12.38 13.10 -14.59
N THR A 456 -12.10 14.04 -13.69
CA THR A 456 -11.46 13.74 -12.40
C THR A 456 -12.33 12.83 -11.53
N SER A 457 -13.60 13.19 -11.37
CA SER A 457 -14.54 12.47 -10.52
C SER A 457 -14.82 11.06 -11.04
N LEU A 458 -15.13 10.93 -12.33
CA LEU A 458 -15.37 9.64 -12.96
C LEU A 458 -14.10 8.80 -13.06
N GLY A 459 -12.95 9.40 -13.40
CA GLY A 459 -11.69 8.68 -13.50
C GLY A 459 -11.27 8.05 -12.18
N LEU A 460 -11.38 8.80 -11.08
CA LEU A 460 -11.08 8.29 -9.73
C LEU A 460 -12.12 7.28 -9.23
N MET A 461 -13.40 7.47 -9.55
CA MET A 461 -14.45 6.48 -9.25
C MET A 461 -14.20 5.15 -9.99
N LEU A 462 -13.83 5.21 -11.28
CA LEU A 462 -13.49 4.04 -12.08
C LEU A 462 -12.21 3.38 -11.58
N ASP A 463 -11.22 4.15 -11.12
CA ASP A 463 -10.00 3.61 -10.54
C ASP A 463 -10.30 2.75 -9.30
N VAL A 464 -11.04 3.27 -8.32
CA VAL A 464 -11.37 2.49 -7.11
C VAL A 464 -12.29 1.30 -7.40
N ALA A 465 -13.16 1.41 -8.41
CA ALA A 465 -14.00 0.29 -8.85
C ALA A 465 -13.18 -0.84 -9.49
N ASN A 466 -12.01 -0.53 -10.05
CA ASN A 466 -11.11 -1.48 -10.72
C ASN A 466 -9.83 -1.81 -9.90
N GLY A 467 -9.82 -1.52 -8.60
CA GLY A 467 -8.73 -1.93 -7.70
C GLY A 467 -7.65 -0.89 -7.42
N SER A 468 -7.90 0.40 -7.70
CA SER A 468 -7.05 1.53 -7.29
C SER A 468 -5.63 1.55 -7.88
N GLN A 469 -5.47 1.06 -9.12
CA GLN A 469 -4.17 0.94 -9.78
C GLN A 469 -3.51 2.31 -10.04
N LEU A 470 -4.29 3.34 -10.39
CA LEU A 470 -3.77 4.68 -10.68
C LEU A 470 -3.24 5.41 -9.44
N GLN A 471 -3.59 4.95 -8.24
CA GLN A 471 -3.11 5.52 -7.01
C GLN A 471 -1.78 4.91 -6.56
N ILE A 472 -1.41 3.70 -7.01
CA ILE A 472 -0.15 3.07 -6.64
C ILE A 472 1.01 3.81 -7.30
N ASN A 473 1.98 4.23 -6.49
CA ASN A 473 3.16 4.98 -6.90
C ASN A 473 2.87 6.34 -7.59
N ALA A 474 1.63 6.84 -7.50
CA ALA A 474 1.34 8.21 -7.91
C ALA A 474 1.95 9.19 -6.90
N VAL A 475 2.40 10.36 -7.36
CA VAL A 475 2.99 11.42 -6.51
C VAL A 475 2.02 11.87 -5.40
N THR A 476 0.74 11.84 -5.73
CA THR A 476 -0.42 12.16 -4.90
C THR A 476 -1.10 10.93 -4.30
N GLY A 477 -0.57 9.73 -4.55
CA GLY A 477 -1.17 8.46 -4.17
C GLY A 477 -0.40 7.68 -3.11
N TYR A 478 -0.49 6.36 -3.19
CA TYR A 478 0.08 5.39 -2.27
C TYR A 478 1.53 5.09 -2.57
N GLU A 479 2.27 4.78 -1.51
CA GLU A 479 3.65 4.32 -1.59
C GLU A 479 3.72 2.93 -0.93
N PRO A 480 3.68 1.84 -1.72
CA PRO A 480 3.64 0.46 -1.22
C PRO A 480 4.75 0.14 -0.21
N VAL A 481 5.93 0.72 -0.41
CA VAL A 481 7.09 0.61 0.46
C VAL A 481 6.78 1.08 1.90
N THR A 482 6.05 2.19 2.05
CA THR A 482 5.68 2.72 3.39
C THR A 482 4.58 1.90 4.08
N GLY A 483 3.84 1.08 3.32
CA GLY A 483 2.78 0.22 3.84
C GLY A 483 1.61 0.95 4.51
N GLY A 484 1.39 2.23 4.21
CA GLY A 484 0.32 3.02 4.83
C GLY A 484 -1.09 2.60 4.40
N ARG A 485 -1.30 2.42 3.08
CA ARG A 485 -2.54 1.96 2.44
C ARG A 485 -2.20 1.41 1.06
N PHE A 486 -2.95 0.40 0.60
CA PHE A 486 -2.70 -0.28 -0.68
C PHE A 486 -3.87 -0.19 -1.67
N TYR A 487 -5.08 0.16 -1.23
CA TYR A 487 -6.28 0.22 -2.06
C TYR A 487 -7.28 1.23 -1.47
N GLY A 488 -8.32 1.55 -2.24
CA GLY A 488 -9.38 2.48 -1.85
C GLY A 488 -9.03 3.92 -2.18
N PHE A 489 -9.63 4.89 -1.49
CA PHE A 489 -9.26 6.30 -1.59
C PHE A 489 -8.28 6.70 -0.49
N GLY A 490 -7.10 7.19 -0.85
CA GLY A 490 -6.19 7.82 0.12
C GLY A 490 -6.70 9.21 0.45
N ASN A 491 -6.23 9.81 1.55
CA ASN A 491 -6.69 11.15 1.98
C ASN A 491 -6.60 12.21 0.86
N ILE A 492 -5.53 12.17 0.05
CA ILE A 492 -5.33 13.10 -1.07
C ILE A 492 -6.30 12.77 -2.22
N ALA A 493 -6.41 11.49 -2.59
CA ALA A 493 -7.31 11.05 -3.66
C ALA A 493 -8.78 11.32 -3.32
N PHE A 494 -9.19 11.07 -2.07
CA PHE A 494 -10.51 11.43 -1.54
C PHE A 494 -10.75 12.94 -1.67
N ALA A 495 -9.83 13.79 -1.21
CA ALA A 495 -9.99 15.24 -1.28
C ALA A 495 -10.18 15.72 -2.73
N VAL A 496 -9.42 15.16 -3.68
CA VAL A 496 -9.55 15.45 -5.11
C VAL A 496 -10.89 14.95 -5.66
N PHE A 497 -11.27 13.71 -5.33
CA PHE A 497 -12.52 13.08 -5.78
C PHE A 497 -13.78 13.81 -5.26
N ALA A 498 -13.84 14.10 -3.96
CA ALA A 498 -14.96 14.78 -3.33
C ALA A 498 -15.13 16.20 -3.88
N THR A 499 -14.02 16.94 -4.02
CA THR A 499 -14.04 18.29 -4.59
C THR A 499 -14.49 18.28 -6.05
N ALA A 500 -13.93 17.38 -6.86
CA ALA A 500 -14.30 17.22 -8.26
C ALA A 500 -15.76 16.81 -8.42
N SER A 501 -16.27 15.91 -7.56
CA SER A 501 -17.68 15.52 -7.53
C SER A 501 -18.59 16.72 -7.30
N ILE A 502 -18.34 17.52 -6.26
CA ILE A 502 -19.17 18.68 -5.94
C ILE A 502 -19.09 19.74 -7.05
N MET A 503 -17.91 19.97 -7.63
CA MET A 503 -17.74 20.91 -8.76
C MET A 503 -18.46 20.43 -10.02
N LEU A 504 -18.43 19.13 -10.33
CA LEU A 504 -19.21 18.52 -11.40
C LEU A 504 -20.70 18.74 -11.18
N LEU A 505 -21.19 18.45 -9.96
CA LEU A 505 -22.59 18.65 -9.60
C LEU A 505 -23.02 20.12 -9.77
N ALA A 506 -22.20 21.07 -9.33
CA ALA A 506 -22.46 22.50 -9.51
C ALA A 506 -22.56 22.89 -10.99
N GLY A 507 -21.63 22.39 -11.81
CA GLY A 507 -21.58 22.60 -13.25
C GLY A 507 -22.79 22.03 -14.00
N LEU A 508 -23.28 20.85 -13.59
CA LEU A 508 -24.48 20.21 -14.15
C LEU A 508 -25.77 20.89 -13.67
N ALA A 509 -25.82 21.33 -12.41
CA ALA A 509 -26.99 21.97 -11.82
C ALA A 509 -27.26 23.34 -12.44
N HIS A 510 -26.23 24.15 -12.70
CA HIS A 510 -26.35 25.51 -13.22
C HIS A 510 -27.24 25.62 -14.48
N PRO A 511 -26.98 24.90 -15.60
CA PRO A 511 -27.81 24.96 -16.80
C PRO A 511 -29.22 24.40 -16.63
N LEU A 512 -29.45 23.51 -15.67
CA LEU A 512 -30.77 22.94 -15.40
C LEU A 512 -31.63 23.91 -14.59
N VAL A 513 -31.04 24.56 -13.58
CA VAL A 513 -31.73 25.56 -12.75
C VAL A 513 -32.07 26.80 -13.58
N THR A 514 -31.16 27.29 -14.43
CA THR A 514 -31.43 28.46 -15.29
C THR A 514 -32.54 28.20 -16.31
N ARG A 515 -32.77 26.94 -16.71
CA ARG A 515 -33.89 26.51 -17.56
C ARG A 515 -35.18 26.16 -16.78
N GLY A 516 -35.24 26.47 -15.48
CA GLY A 516 -36.40 26.18 -14.62
C GLY A 516 -36.57 24.71 -14.24
N ARG A 517 -35.64 23.81 -14.61
CA ARG A 517 -35.71 22.36 -14.37
C ARG A 517 -35.09 21.96 -13.02
N ARG A 518 -35.43 22.68 -11.95
CA ARG A 518 -34.83 22.48 -10.62
C ARG A 518 -35.02 21.07 -10.06
N ARG A 519 -36.20 20.47 -10.27
CA ARG A 519 -36.47 19.08 -9.85
C ARG A 519 -35.54 18.08 -10.53
N LEU A 520 -35.31 18.25 -11.83
CA LEU A 520 -34.36 17.41 -12.58
C LEU A 520 -32.93 17.60 -12.08
N ALA A 521 -32.52 18.84 -11.77
CA ALA A 521 -31.21 19.12 -11.18
C ALA A 521 -31.02 18.38 -9.85
N LEU A 522 -32.03 18.41 -8.97
CA LEU A 522 -32.01 17.68 -7.69
C LEU A 522 -31.92 16.16 -7.88
N VAL A 523 -32.66 15.59 -8.83
CA VAL A 523 -32.62 14.15 -9.11
C VAL A 523 -31.26 13.73 -9.65
N VAL A 524 -30.73 14.44 -10.64
CA VAL A 524 -29.42 14.15 -11.25
C VAL A 524 -28.30 14.30 -10.22
N CYS A 525 -28.28 15.41 -9.48
CA CYS A 525 -27.22 15.66 -8.51
C CYS A 525 -27.33 14.76 -7.28
N GLY A 526 -28.55 14.48 -6.83
CA GLY A 526 -28.79 13.54 -5.73
C GLY A 526 -28.36 12.12 -6.10
N GLY A 527 -28.75 11.66 -7.29
CA GLY A 527 -28.35 10.33 -7.78
C GLY A 527 -26.83 10.17 -7.90
N TYR A 528 -26.15 11.13 -8.53
CA TYR A 528 -24.69 11.08 -8.64
C TYR A 528 -24.00 11.26 -7.29
N GLY A 529 -24.45 12.18 -6.44
CA GLY A 529 -23.89 12.40 -5.11
C GLY A 529 -23.98 11.14 -4.23
N LEU A 530 -25.10 10.42 -4.27
CA LEU A 530 -25.25 9.14 -3.60
C LEU A 530 -24.31 8.07 -4.17
N LEU A 531 -24.17 7.99 -5.50
CA LEU A 531 -23.22 7.08 -6.14
C LEU A 531 -21.77 7.41 -5.75
N ALA A 532 -21.41 8.69 -5.67
CA ALA A 532 -20.08 9.13 -5.30
C ALA A 532 -19.75 8.79 -3.84
N VAL A 533 -20.69 9.03 -2.92
CA VAL A 533 -20.56 8.61 -1.50
C VAL A 533 -20.48 7.09 -1.39
N PHE A 534 -21.27 6.36 -2.18
CA PHE A 534 -21.17 4.90 -2.24
C PHE A 534 -19.78 4.47 -2.70
N ALA A 535 -19.26 5.08 -3.77
CA ALA A 535 -17.94 4.75 -4.28
C ALA A 535 -16.82 5.03 -3.26
N ASP A 536 -16.98 6.07 -2.46
CA ASP A 536 -16.07 6.44 -1.37
C ASP A 536 -16.05 5.42 -0.23
N GLY A 537 -17.24 5.03 0.25
CA GLY A 537 -17.36 4.19 1.44
C GLY A 537 -17.38 2.69 1.20
N TRP A 538 -17.75 2.23 0.00
CA TRP A 538 -18.01 0.82 -0.24
C TRP A 538 -16.75 -0.02 0.00
N PRO A 539 -16.81 -1.10 0.82
CA PRO A 539 -15.62 -1.82 1.24
C PRO A 539 -14.78 -2.37 0.12
N SER A 540 -15.36 -2.77 -1.02
CA SER A 540 -14.59 -3.29 -2.17
C SER A 540 -14.09 -2.20 -3.13
N TRP A 541 -14.51 -0.94 -2.96
CA TRP A 541 -14.07 0.21 -3.76
C TRP A 541 -13.26 1.16 -2.88
N GLY A 542 -13.78 2.35 -2.55
CA GLY A 542 -13.04 3.41 -1.86
C GLY A 542 -12.62 3.08 -0.43
N ALA A 543 -13.37 2.22 0.29
CA ALA A 543 -13.04 1.78 1.65
C ALA A 543 -12.60 2.92 2.61
N ASP A 544 -13.12 4.14 2.41
CA ASP A 544 -12.76 5.31 3.20
C ASP A 544 -13.79 5.58 4.29
N PHE A 545 -13.57 5.00 5.47
CA PHE A 545 -14.46 5.22 6.60
C PHE A 545 -14.47 6.68 7.07
N GLY A 546 -13.33 7.39 6.97
CA GLY A 546 -13.19 8.76 7.47
C GLY A 546 -13.72 9.81 6.51
N GLY A 547 -13.58 9.58 5.20
CA GLY A 547 -14.07 10.45 4.13
C GLY A 547 -15.59 10.50 4.03
N VAL A 548 -16.26 9.35 4.23
CA VAL A 548 -17.72 9.23 4.03
C VAL A 548 -18.53 10.26 4.84
N PRO A 549 -18.35 10.44 6.16
CA PRO A 549 -19.09 11.45 6.91
C PRO A 549 -18.90 12.86 6.35
N ALA A 550 -17.65 13.22 6.01
CA ALA A 550 -17.34 14.53 5.44
C ALA A 550 -18.01 14.72 4.08
N PHE A 551 -18.00 13.67 3.23
CA PHE A 551 -18.55 13.75 1.90
C PHE A 551 -20.09 13.78 1.90
N VAL A 552 -20.73 12.99 2.76
CA VAL A 552 -22.18 13.02 2.99
C VAL A 552 -22.62 14.42 3.39
N ILE A 553 -21.92 15.06 4.34
CA ILE A 553 -22.21 16.44 4.76
C ILE A 553 -22.05 17.40 3.57
N GLY A 554 -20.96 17.30 2.81
CA GLY A 554 -20.71 18.13 1.64
C GLY A 554 -21.81 18.02 0.58
N VAL A 555 -22.22 16.79 0.23
CA VAL A 555 -23.32 16.53 -0.71
C VAL A 555 -24.65 17.03 -0.16
N ALA A 556 -24.94 16.82 1.13
CA ALA A 556 -26.17 17.30 1.75
C ALA A 556 -26.28 18.82 1.75
N VAL A 557 -25.20 19.53 2.08
CA VAL A 557 -25.12 21.00 2.01
C VAL A 557 -25.34 21.47 0.57
N PHE A 558 -24.65 20.84 -0.40
CA PHE A 558 -24.82 21.16 -1.82
C PHE A 558 -26.29 21.00 -2.27
N LEU A 559 -26.93 19.87 -1.94
CA LEU A 559 -28.33 19.60 -2.32
C LEU A 559 -29.31 20.55 -1.63
N THR A 560 -29.01 20.97 -0.39
CA THR A 560 -29.85 21.93 0.35
C THR A 560 -29.81 23.29 -0.33
N LEU A 561 -28.61 23.80 -0.63
CA LEU A 561 -28.43 25.03 -1.40
C LEU A 561 -29.09 24.93 -2.79
N LEU A 562 -28.92 23.80 -3.47
CA LEU A 562 -29.56 23.53 -4.75
C LEU A 562 -31.09 23.47 -4.63
N SER A 563 -31.66 23.10 -3.49
CA SER A 563 -33.12 23.12 -3.26
C SER A 563 -33.66 24.54 -3.03
N GLY A 564 -32.79 25.50 -2.66
CA GLY A 564 -33.14 26.90 -2.41
C GLY A 564 -33.59 27.13 -0.98
N ARG A 565 -33.07 26.32 -0.07
CA ARG A 565 -33.32 26.36 1.36
C ARG A 565 -32.04 26.70 2.10
#